data_AF-A0AAD1R467-F1
#
_entry.id   AF-A0AAD1R467-F1
#
_cell.length_a   1.000
_cell.length_b   1.000
_cell.length_c   1.000
_cell.angle_alpha   90.00
_cell.angle_beta   90.00
_cell.angle_gamma   90.00
#
_symmetry.space_group_name_H-M   'P 1'
#
loop_
_entity.id
_entity.type
_entity.pdbx_description
1 polymer ?
#
loop_
_entity_poly.entity_id
_entity_poly.type
_entity_poly.pdbx_seq_one_letter_code
_entity_poly.pdbx_strand_id
1 'polypeptide(L)'
;RQRQQRSGPHPHRPPLIGDRDILTGRTVCHSSVGASLVGSRLCEKACAVIVEHRSVRIVSITRVWGVYIEKGKIYETHREVMLPLKDLKNWHRQQMRCLAMSGIDLFAFETIPSQKEAEALVLLLREFPNLKAWLSYSCKDIFSTSYGDKFKEAVKIGMGLDQLVAVGVNCCAPNLVSPLLMSANQNQDPKTGWIVYPNTGEEWNHEFGWQGRGAEKHILDSVQEWINLGAKWIGGCCRTTPSDIESLRQCLRPAT
;
A
#
# COMPACT_ATOMS: atom_id res chain seq x y z
N ARG A 1 30.95 -40.68 -41.78
CA ARG A 1 31.02 -39.21 -42.02
C ARG A 1 30.66 -38.52 -40.71
N GLN A 2 31.58 -37.69 -40.21
CA GLN A 2 31.49 -36.90 -38.98
C GLN A 2 30.44 -35.78 -39.07
N ARG A 3 29.87 -35.40 -37.91
CA ARG A 3 29.76 -34.02 -37.32
C ARG A 3 28.76 -34.09 -36.15
N GLN A 4 29.17 -34.16 -34.88
CA GLN A 4 29.64 -33.08 -33.97
C GLN A 4 28.72 -31.84 -33.82
N GLN A 5 28.41 -31.55 -32.54
CA GLN A 5 28.25 -30.23 -31.90
C GLN A 5 26.92 -29.48 -32.12
N ARG A 6 26.27 -28.82 -31.14
CA ARG A 6 26.69 -28.27 -29.83
C ARG A 6 25.52 -28.25 -28.84
N SER A 7 25.80 -28.70 -27.61
CA SER A 7 25.23 -28.16 -26.38
C SER A 7 25.73 -26.71 -26.19
N GLY A 8 24.83 -25.74 -26.21
CA GLY A 8 25.09 -24.35 -25.83
C GLY A 8 24.44 -24.04 -24.48
N PRO A 9 25.03 -23.15 -23.66
CA PRO A 9 24.59 -22.93 -22.28
C PRO A 9 23.23 -22.22 -22.27
N HIS A 10 22.30 -22.73 -21.46
CA HIS A 10 21.18 -21.92 -21.01
C HIS A 10 21.76 -20.67 -20.33
N PRO A 11 21.46 -19.44 -20.77
CA PRO A 11 21.84 -18.28 -20.01
C PRO A 11 21.03 -18.36 -18.71
N HIS A 12 21.74 -18.59 -17.61
CA HIS A 12 21.26 -18.33 -16.27
C HIS A 12 20.65 -16.92 -16.28
N ARG A 13 19.32 -16.83 -16.18
CA ARG A 13 18.65 -15.56 -15.94
C ARG A 13 19.08 -15.08 -14.55
N PRO A 14 19.69 -13.90 -14.42
CA PRO A 14 19.98 -13.34 -13.11
C PRO A 14 18.66 -13.06 -12.37
N PRO A 15 18.66 -13.08 -11.02
CA PRO A 15 17.47 -12.78 -10.22
C PRO A 15 16.92 -11.40 -10.58
N LEU A 16 15.63 -11.34 -10.89
CA LEU A 16 14.89 -10.16 -11.39
C LEU A 16 14.46 -9.20 -10.27
N ILE A 17 15.28 -9.01 -9.24
CA ILE A 17 14.97 -8.12 -8.12
C ILE A 17 16.19 -7.23 -7.90
N GLY A 18 16.11 -6.00 -8.41
CA GLY A 18 17.06 -4.95 -8.06
C GLY A 18 16.71 -4.39 -6.68
N ASP A 19 17.71 -4.04 -5.89
CA ASP A 19 17.60 -3.88 -4.43
C ASP A 19 16.65 -2.78 -3.90
N ARG A 20 15.97 -1.98 -4.74
CA ARG A 20 14.98 -0.97 -4.32
C ARG A 20 13.92 -0.74 -5.39
N ASP A 21 12.69 -1.14 -5.11
CA ASP A 21 11.54 -0.88 -5.98
C ASP A 21 10.89 0.47 -5.64
N ILE A 22 11.14 1.47 -6.49
CA ILE A 22 10.45 2.77 -6.40
C ILE A 22 9.00 2.56 -6.84
N LEU A 23 8.03 2.65 -5.92
CA LEU A 23 6.63 2.87 -6.28
C LEU A 23 6.55 4.25 -6.92
N THR A 24 6.71 4.32 -8.24
CA THR A 24 6.40 5.56 -8.95
C THR A 24 4.94 5.85 -8.67
N GLY A 25 4.64 6.95 -7.98
CA GLY A 25 3.28 7.33 -7.59
C GLY A 25 2.27 7.46 -8.74
N ARG A 26 2.68 7.31 -10.02
CA ARG A 26 1.73 6.97 -11.09
C ARG A 26 0.95 5.69 -10.80
N THR A 27 1.58 4.63 -10.28
CA THR A 27 0.95 3.33 -9.99
C THR A 27 0.00 3.40 -8.79
N VAL A 28 0.33 4.19 -7.76
CA VAL A 28 -0.49 4.34 -6.53
C VAL A 28 -1.58 5.41 -6.71
N CYS A 29 -1.29 6.56 -7.32
CA CYS A 29 -2.32 7.60 -7.56
C CYS A 29 -3.31 7.22 -8.67
N HIS A 30 -2.91 6.54 -9.76
CA HIS A 30 -3.89 6.11 -10.77
C HIS A 30 -4.76 4.94 -10.27
N SER A 31 -4.22 4.04 -9.44
CA SER A 31 -5.00 2.92 -8.89
C SER A 31 -5.93 3.32 -7.75
N SER A 32 -5.53 4.25 -6.87
CA SER A 32 -6.38 4.75 -5.76
C SER A 32 -7.54 5.65 -6.25
N VAL A 33 -7.30 6.50 -7.26
CA VAL A 33 -8.35 7.31 -7.91
C VAL A 33 -9.27 6.44 -8.78
N GLY A 34 -8.71 5.44 -9.47
CA GLY A 34 -9.48 4.51 -10.30
C GLY A 34 -10.37 3.55 -9.52
N ALA A 35 -9.89 3.02 -8.38
CA ALA A 35 -10.64 2.04 -7.57
C ALA A 35 -11.74 2.68 -6.70
N SER A 36 -11.54 3.91 -6.20
CA SER A 36 -12.52 4.57 -5.32
C SER A 36 -13.85 4.94 -6.01
N LEU A 37 -13.86 5.04 -7.35
CA LEU A 37 -15.04 5.42 -8.15
C LEU A 37 -15.93 4.22 -8.58
N VAL A 38 -15.51 2.98 -8.35
CA VAL A 38 -16.11 1.80 -9.00
C VAL A 38 -16.79 0.89 -7.98
N GLY A 39 -17.79 1.44 -7.28
CA GLY A 39 -18.70 0.67 -6.44
C GLY A 39 -19.69 -0.13 -7.29
N SER A 40 -19.56 -1.47 -7.26
CA SER A 40 -20.51 -2.55 -7.59
C SER A 40 -21.31 -2.56 -8.91
N ARG A 41 -21.52 -1.45 -9.61
CA ARG A 41 -22.27 -1.38 -10.89
C ARG A 41 -21.40 -1.40 -12.15
N LEU A 42 -20.07 -1.43 -12.00
CA LEU A 42 -19.12 -1.28 -13.10
C LEU A 42 -18.06 -2.38 -13.12
N CYS A 43 -18.37 -3.58 -12.62
CA CYS A 43 -17.42 -4.70 -12.66
C CYS A 43 -17.00 -5.06 -14.11
N GLU A 44 -17.81 -4.71 -15.12
CA GLU A 44 -17.47 -4.86 -16.54
C GLU A 44 -16.75 -3.65 -17.17
N LYS A 45 -16.85 -2.46 -16.58
CA LYS A 45 -16.24 -1.23 -17.14
C LYS A 45 -15.01 -0.74 -16.38
N ALA A 46 -14.72 -1.31 -15.19
CA ALA A 46 -13.52 -1.03 -14.40
C ALA A 46 -12.21 -1.45 -15.10
N CYS A 47 -12.30 -2.28 -16.14
CA CYS A 47 -11.15 -2.79 -16.89
C CYS A 47 -10.40 -1.74 -17.73
N ALA A 48 -10.83 -0.48 -17.75
CA ALA A 48 -10.38 0.47 -18.78
C ALA A 48 -9.59 1.67 -18.22
N VAL A 49 -8.49 1.43 -17.50
CA VAL A 49 -7.26 2.24 -17.61
C VAL A 49 -6.05 1.35 -17.29
N ILE A 50 -5.72 0.42 -18.19
CA ILE A 50 -4.44 -0.32 -18.15
C ILE A 50 -3.51 0.42 -19.11
N VAL A 51 -2.58 1.22 -18.59
CA VAL A 51 -1.56 1.89 -19.41
C VAL A 51 -0.43 0.88 -19.66
N GLU A 52 -0.32 0.40 -20.90
CA GLU A 52 0.72 -0.54 -21.32
C GLU A 52 2.09 0.13 -21.40
N HIS A 53 2.94 -0.15 -20.41
CA HIS A 53 4.39 -0.23 -20.62
C HIS A 53 5.05 -1.01 -19.48
N ARG A 54 5.37 -2.31 -19.68
CA ARG A 54 6.15 -3.14 -18.73
C ARG A 54 5.79 -2.97 -17.24
N SER A 55 4.51 -2.76 -16.93
CA SER A 55 4.07 -2.23 -15.64
C SER A 55 3.45 -3.32 -14.77
N VAL A 56 3.84 -3.38 -13.49
CA VAL A 56 3.14 -4.14 -12.46
C VAL A 56 1.73 -3.55 -12.29
N ARG A 57 0.70 -4.37 -12.43
CA ARG A 57 -0.72 -4.03 -12.27
C ARG A 57 -1.10 -4.18 -10.81
N ILE A 58 -1.39 -3.06 -10.17
CA ILE A 58 -1.71 -2.99 -8.75
C ILE A 58 -3.11 -2.41 -8.62
N VAL A 59 -3.96 -3.04 -7.81
CA VAL A 59 -5.25 -2.45 -7.45
C VAL A 59 -5.37 -2.34 -5.95
N SER A 60 -5.87 -1.17 -5.54
CA SER A 60 -6.08 -0.83 -4.15
C SER A 60 -7.42 -1.31 -3.61
N ILE A 61 -7.38 -1.71 -2.35
CA ILE A 61 -8.53 -1.89 -1.48
C ILE A 61 -8.51 -0.71 -0.49
N THR A 62 -9.13 0.41 -0.89
CA THR A 62 -9.31 1.61 -0.07
C THR A 62 -10.59 1.62 0.75
N ARG A 63 -11.55 0.76 0.41
CA ARG A 63 -12.81 0.65 1.14
C ARG A 63 -12.56 -0.18 2.37
N VAL A 64 -12.39 0.51 3.49
CA VAL A 64 -12.32 -0.08 4.83
C VAL A 64 -13.72 -0.15 5.42
N TRP A 65 -13.97 -1.14 6.26
CA TRP A 65 -15.26 -1.28 6.92
C TRP A 65 -15.57 -0.03 7.77
N GLY A 66 -16.81 0.44 7.69
CA GLY A 66 -17.24 1.63 8.42
C GLY A 66 -16.92 2.96 7.74
N VAL A 67 -16.27 2.94 6.56
CA VAL A 67 -16.07 4.14 5.74
C VAL A 67 -16.85 4.00 4.43
N TYR A 68 -17.79 4.91 4.19
CA TYR A 68 -18.57 4.94 2.96
C TYR A 68 -18.78 6.36 2.44
N ILE A 69 -18.96 6.48 1.13
CA ILE A 69 -19.23 7.77 0.48
C ILE A 69 -20.72 7.83 0.16
N GLU A 70 -21.40 8.84 0.68
CA GLU A 70 -22.78 9.17 0.31
C GLU A 70 -22.83 10.64 -0.13
N LYS A 71 -23.36 10.91 -1.33
CA LYS A 71 -23.45 12.27 -1.91
C LYS A 71 -22.13 13.07 -1.89
N GLY A 72 -21.01 12.40 -2.15
CA GLY A 72 -19.68 13.03 -2.20
C GLY A 72 -19.05 13.35 -0.84
N LYS A 73 -19.72 12.98 0.27
CA LYS A 73 -19.18 13.10 1.62
C LYS A 73 -18.70 11.74 2.11
N ILE A 74 -17.52 11.73 2.74
CA ILE A 74 -16.99 10.54 3.42
C ILE A 74 -17.67 10.47 4.79
N TYR A 75 -18.31 9.34 5.08
CA TYR A 75 -18.87 9.02 6.38
C TYR A 75 -17.98 7.96 7.01
N GLU A 76 -17.45 8.28 8.19
CA GLU A 76 -16.79 7.33 9.06
C GLU A 76 -17.78 7.01 10.18
N THR A 77 -18.30 5.79 10.17
CA THR A 77 -19.03 5.33 11.34
C THR A 77 -18.00 4.86 12.35
N HIS A 78 -17.77 5.64 13.40
CA HIS A 78 -17.20 5.15 14.68
C HIS A 78 -18.06 4.04 15.32
N ARG A 79 -19.09 3.54 14.62
CA ARG A 79 -19.84 2.33 14.96
C ARG A 79 -18.97 1.12 14.64
N GLU A 80 -17.86 1.03 15.34
CA GLU A 80 -17.11 -0.17 15.63
C GLU A 80 -17.94 -1.07 16.54
N VAL A 81 -19.16 -1.39 16.13
CA VAL A 81 -19.78 -2.62 16.61
C VAL A 81 -18.98 -3.70 15.92
N MET A 82 -17.92 -4.13 16.61
CA MET A 82 -16.91 -5.10 16.21
C MET A 82 -17.52 -6.23 15.40
N LEU A 83 -17.56 -6.08 14.07
CA LEU A 83 -17.96 -7.17 13.20
C LEU A 83 -17.07 -8.36 13.53
N PRO A 84 -17.63 -9.57 13.74
CA PRO A 84 -16.84 -10.77 13.83
C PRO A 84 -15.84 -10.84 12.67
N LEU A 85 -14.64 -11.37 12.93
CA LEU A 85 -13.58 -11.49 11.91
C LEU A 85 -14.09 -12.14 10.62
N LYS A 86 -14.99 -13.13 10.76
CA LYS A 86 -15.68 -13.80 9.65
C LYS A 86 -16.47 -12.82 8.77
N ASP A 87 -17.14 -11.84 9.37
CA ASP A 87 -17.98 -10.89 8.66
C ASP A 87 -17.14 -9.82 7.96
N LEU A 88 -16.04 -9.35 8.58
CA LEU A 88 -15.04 -8.52 7.91
C LEU A 88 -14.45 -9.23 6.68
N LYS A 89 -14.08 -10.51 6.83
CA LYS A 89 -13.63 -11.34 5.70
C LYS A 89 -14.71 -11.45 4.62
N ASN A 90 -15.97 -11.69 5.00
CA ASN A 90 -17.07 -11.81 4.05
C ASN A 90 -17.29 -10.53 3.25
N TRP A 91 -17.20 -9.39 3.92
CA TRP A 91 -17.36 -8.08 3.30
C TRP A 91 -16.27 -7.80 2.25
N HIS A 92 -15.01 -8.04 2.59
CA HIS A 92 -13.88 -7.85 1.68
C HIS A 92 -13.81 -8.89 0.54
N ARG A 93 -14.32 -10.11 0.76
CA ARG A 93 -14.19 -11.23 -0.19
C ARG A 93 -14.78 -10.93 -1.56
N GLN A 94 -15.95 -10.29 -1.62
CA GLN A 94 -16.58 -10.00 -2.90
C GLN A 94 -15.72 -9.02 -3.72
N GLN A 95 -15.23 -7.96 -3.08
CA GLN A 95 -14.35 -6.98 -3.72
C GLN A 95 -13.05 -7.64 -4.20
N MET A 96 -12.38 -8.41 -3.33
CA MET A 96 -11.13 -9.09 -3.69
C MET A 96 -11.31 -10.08 -4.86
N ARG A 97 -12.42 -10.82 -4.92
CA ARG A 97 -12.71 -11.72 -6.05
C ARG A 97 -12.85 -10.97 -7.36
N CYS A 98 -13.62 -9.89 -7.37
CA CYS A 98 -13.81 -9.07 -8.57
C CYS A 98 -12.48 -8.49 -9.07
N LEU A 99 -11.65 -7.99 -8.16
CA LEU A 99 -10.34 -7.43 -8.48
C LEU A 99 -9.34 -8.50 -8.94
N ALA A 100 -9.33 -9.68 -8.34
CA ALA A 100 -8.47 -10.78 -8.78
C ALA A 100 -8.76 -11.19 -10.23
N MET A 101 -10.03 -11.17 -10.64
CA MET A 101 -10.46 -11.53 -12.00
C MET A 101 -10.02 -10.52 -13.08
N SER A 102 -9.60 -9.31 -12.71
CA SER A 102 -9.09 -8.33 -13.68
C SER A 102 -7.61 -8.52 -14.05
N GLY A 103 -6.98 -9.57 -13.51
CA GLY A 103 -5.59 -9.92 -13.83
C GLY A 103 -4.57 -9.02 -13.15
N ILE A 104 -4.82 -8.56 -11.93
CA ILE A 104 -3.84 -7.81 -11.14
C ILE A 104 -2.63 -8.68 -10.79
N ASP A 105 -1.48 -8.05 -10.54
CA ASP A 105 -0.28 -8.74 -10.07
C ASP A 105 -0.21 -8.76 -8.53
N LEU A 106 -0.74 -7.73 -7.85
CA LEU A 106 -0.84 -7.68 -6.38
C LEU A 106 -1.96 -6.74 -5.89
N PHE A 107 -2.42 -6.96 -4.66
CA PHE A 107 -3.33 -6.07 -3.93
C PHE A 107 -2.58 -5.01 -3.13
N ALA A 108 -3.12 -3.80 -3.09
CA ALA A 108 -2.71 -2.78 -2.13
C ALA A 108 -3.76 -2.69 -1.00
N PHE A 109 -3.50 -3.28 0.17
CA PHE A 109 -4.34 -3.06 1.35
C PHE A 109 -3.89 -1.76 2.00
N GLU A 110 -4.54 -0.64 1.67
CA GLU A 110 -4.08 0.69 2.07
C GLU A 110 -5.08 1.40 2.98
N THR A 111 -4.56 2.27 3.85
CA THR A 111 -5.34 3.06 4.81
C THR A 111 -6.14 2.16 5.75
N ILE A 112 -5.60 1.00 6.12
CA ILE A 112 -6.28 0.07 7.04
C ILE A 112 -6.26 0.65 8.45
N PRO A 113 -7.41 0.92 9.09
CA PRO A 113 -7.43 1.66 10.35
C PRO A 113 -7.13 0.80 11.57
N SER A 114 -7.34 -0.53 11.48
CA SER A 114 -7.29 -1.43 12.63
C SER A 114 -6.52 -2.73 12.36
N GLN A 115 -5.93 -3.29 13.40
CA GLN A 115 -5.27 -4.59 13.39
C GLN A 115 -6.25 -5.71 13.02
N LYS A 116 -7.49 -5.64 13.51
CA LYS A 116 -8.51 -6.67 13.27
C LYS A 116 -8.94 -6.74 11.80
N GLU A 117 -9.07 -5.61 11.13
CA GLU A 117 -9.38 -5.58 9.71
C GLU A 117 -8.20 -6.04 8.86
N ALA A 118 -6.98 -5.67 9.24
CA ALA A 118 -5.78 -6.21 8.62
C ALA A 118 -5.72 -7.74 8.74
N GLU A 119 -6.03 -8.30 9.91
CA GLU A 119 -6.10 -9.75 10.11
C GLU A 119 -7.12 -10.41 9.17
N ALA A 120 -8.30 -9.80 9.00
CA ALA A 120 -9.31 -10.30 8.08
C ALA A 120 -8.80 -10.34 6.63
N LEU A 121 -8.18 -9.25 6.16
CA LEU A 121 -7.61 -9.14 4.82
C LEU A 121 -6.48 -10.16 4.58
N VAL A 122 -5.56 -10.29 5.54
CA VAL A 122 -4.44 -11.23 5.45
C VAL A 122 -4.91 -12.68 5.45
N LEU A 123 -5.90 -13.03 6.27
CA LEU A 123 -6.50 -14.37 6.25
C LEU A 123 -7.29 -14.64 4.97
N LEU A 124 -7.88 -13.62 4.37
CA LEU A 124 -8.62 -13.72 3.11
C LEU A 124 -7.68 -13.82 1.90
N LEU A 125 -6.51 -13.16 1.94
CA LEU A 125 -5.48 -13.23 0.89
C LEU A 125 -5.03 -14.67 0.60
N ARG A 126 -5.09 -15.56 1.59
CA ARG A 126 -4.79 -17.00 1.43
C ARG A 126 -5.74 -17.73 0.47
N GLU A 127 -6.93 -17.18 0.24
CA GLU A 127 -7.88 -17.70 -0.78
C GLU A 127 -7.42 -17.37 -2.21
N PHE A 128 -6.37 -16.56 -2.38
CA PHE A 128 -5.80 -16.10 -3.65
C PHE A 128 -4.30 -16.43 -3.75
N PRO A 129 -3.90 -17.72 -3.84
CA PRO A 129 -2.52 -18.16 -3.63
C PRO A 129 -1.50 -17.59 -4.63
N ASN A 130 -1.95 -17.18 -5.82
CA ASN A 130 -1.09 -16.62 -6.86
C ASN A 130 -0.91 -15.10 -6.74
N LEU A 131 -1.67 -14.43 -5.86
CA LEU A 131 -1.60 -12.99 -5.68
C LEU A 131 -0.77 -12.64 -4.45
N LYS A 132 -0.01 -11.55 -4.59
CA LYS A 132 0.70 -10.90 -3.50
C LYS A 132 -0.10 -9.68 -3.01
N ALA A 133 0.33 -9.09 -1.91
CA ALA A 133 -0.17 -7.81 -1.45
C ALA A 133 0.90 -7.00 -0.70
N TRP A 134 0.66 -5.72 -0.50
CA TRP A 134 1.20 -5.01 0.65
C TRP A 134 0.09 -4.64 1.62
N LEU A 135 0.47 -4.33 2.86
CA LEU A 135 -0.43 -3.87 3.91
C LEU A 135 0.08 -2.55 4.51
N SER A 136 -0.70 -1.48 4.43
CA SER A 136 -0.36 -0.22 5.09
C SER A 136 -1.51 0.29 5.94
N TYR A 137 -1.13 0.75 7.13
CA TYR A 137 -2.05 1.29 8.11
C TYR A 137 -2.21 2.80 7.94
N SER A 138 -3.39 3.30 8.27
CA SER A 138 -3.56 4.70 8.63
C SER A 138 -3.29 4.85 10.14
N CYS A 139 -2.63 5.93 10.53
CA CYS A 139 -2.23 6.19 11.92
C CYS A 139 -2.65 7.59 12.34
N LYS A 140 -3.14 7.72 13.58
CA LYS A 140 -3.57 9.01 14.16
C LYS A 140 -2.46 9.73 14.94
N ASP A 141 -1.45 8.98 15.39
CA ASP A 141 -0.34 9.49 16.18
C ASP A 141 0.92 8.65 15.93
N ILE A 142 2.00 8.96 16.64
CA ILE A 142 3.32 8.33 16.49
C ILE A 142 3.41 6.90 17.06
N PHE A 143 2.35 6.37 17.68
CA PHE A 143 2.32 5.05 18.30
C PHE A 143 1.18 4.15 17.81
N SER A 144 0.12 4.73 17.23
CA SER A 144 -1.17 4.06 17.10
C SER A 144 -1.77 4.16 15.70
N THR A 145 -2.43 3.07 15.28
CA THR A 145 -3.32 3.09 14.12
C THR A 145 -4.48 4.07 14.34
N SER A 146 -5.22 4.42 13.28
CA SER A 146 -6.39 5.30 13.39
C SER A 146 -7.43 4.78 14.36
N TYR A 147 -7.60 3.45 14.45
CA TYR A 147 -8.45 2.79 15.45
C TYR A 147 -7.91 2.96 16.88
N GLY A 148 -6.58 2.88 17.05
CA GLY A 148 -5.92 2.96 18.36
C GLY A 148 -5.15 1.71 18.73
N ASP A 149 -4.97 0.76 17.81
CA ASP A 149 -4.06 -0.36 18.02
C ASP A 149 -2.63 0.15 18.06
N LYS A 150 -1.77 -0.46 18.88
CA LYS A 150 -0.33 -0.16 18.87
C LYS A 150 0.25 -0.56 17.51
N PHE A 151 0.81 0.40 16.77
CA PHE A 151 1.35 0.17 15.43
C PHE A 151 2.37 -0.98 15.41
N LYS A 152 3.26 -1.02 16.41
CA LYS A 152 4.26 -2.10 16.57
C LYS A 152 3.67 -3.52 16.71
N GLU A 153 2.43 -3.64 17.19
CA GLU A 153 1.73 -4.93 17.27
C GLU A 153 0.98 -5.21 15.97
N ALA A 154 0.33 -4.18 15.41
CA ALA A 154 -0.43 -4.30 14.17
C ALA A 154 0.44 -4.77 12.99
N VAL A 155 1.67 -4.26 12.84
CA VAL A 155 2.55 -4.68 11.73
C VAL A 155 2.89 -6.17 11.75
N LYS A 156 2.84 -6.83 12.92
CA LYS A 156 3.14 -8.26 13.05
C LYS A 156 2.15 -9.14 12.28
N ILE A 157 0.93 -8.67 12.05
CA ILE A 157 -0.09 -9.38 11.25
C ILE A 157 0.43 -9.71 9.85
N GLY A 158 1.28 -8.85 9.29
CA GLY A 158 1.81 -9.04 7.95
C GLY A 158 3.17 -9.73 7.87
N MET A 159 3.84 -9.96 9.00
CA MET A 159 5.22 -10.46 9.01
C MET A 159 5.29 -11.96 8.76
N GLY A 160 6.27 -12.41 7.98
CA GLY A 160 6.53 -13.83 7.71
C GLY A 160 5.55 -14.51 6.75
N LEU A 161 4.59 -13.78 6.17
CA LEU A 161 3.72 -14.30 5.12
C LEU A 161 4.31 -13.98 3.75
N ASP A 162 4.74 -15.01 3.00
CA ASP A 162 5.35 -14.82 1.68
C ASP A 162 4.41 -14.08 0.69
N GLN A 163 3.09 -14.09 0.89
CA GLN A 163 2.14 -13.32 0.07
C GLN A 163 2.21 -11.81 0.33
N LEU A 164 2.78 -11.35 1.44
CA LEU A 164 2.99 -9.94 1.72
C LEU A 164 4.41 -9.52 1.36
N VAL A 165 4.52 -8.56 0.43
CA VAL A 165 5.81 -8.03 -0.03
C VAL A 165 6.27 -6.82 0.77
N ALA A 166 5.34 -6.17 1.46
CA ALA A 166 5.61 -5.03 2.33
C ALA A 166 4.52 -4.82 3.37
N VAL A 167 4.92 -4.22 4.50
CA VAL A 167 4.00 -3.73 5.54
C VAL A 167 4.42 -2.29 5.88
N GLY A 168 3.51 -1.41 6.29
CA GLY A 168 3.91 -0.07 6.73
C GLY A 168 2.77 0.91 6.95
N VAL A 169 2.95 2.14 6.53
CA VAL A 169 2.05 3.27 6.84
C VAL A 169 1.80 4.13 5.60
N ASN A 170 0.58 4.61 5.45
CA ASN A 170 0.23 5.57 4.41
C ASN A 170 -0.79 6.60 4.88
N CYS A 171 -0.89 7.68 4.11
CA CYS A 171 -1.88 8.75 4.32
C CYS A 171 -1.92 9.38 5.72
N CYS A 172 -0.81 9.26 6.46
CA CYS A 172 -0.54 10.04 7.66
C CYS A 172 0.38 11.22 7.32
N ALA A 173 0.53 12.16 8.26
CA ALA A 173 1.51 13.24 8.11
C ALA A 173 2.96 12.69 8.07
N PRO A 174 3.87 13.28 7.28
CA PRO A 174 5.26 12.80 7.14
C PRO A 174 6.03 12.68 8.46
N ASN A 175 5.78 13.59 9.41
CA ASN A 175 6.41 13.60 10.73
C ASN A 175 6.03 12.39 11.61
N LEU A 176 4.95 11.67 11.28
CA LEU A 176 4.55 10.46 12.00
C LEU A 176 5.32 9.21 11.53
N VAL A 177 5.84 9.22 10.29
CA VAL A 177 6.40 8.02 9.66
C VAL A 177 7.62 7.48 10.40
N SER A 178 8.65 8.30 10.63
CA SER A 178 9.90 7.84 11.25
C SER A 178 9.68 7.30 12.67
N PRO A 179 8.94 7.98 13.58
CA PRO A 179 8.58 7.44 14.88
C PRO A 179 7.83 6.10 14.82
N LEU A 180 6.87 5.96 13.90
CA LEU A 180 6.11 4.72 13.72
C LEU A 180 7.02 3.57 13.30
N LEU A 181 7.86 3.78 12.27
CA LEU A 181 8.83 2.76 11.83
C LEU A 181 9.81 2.38 12.95
N MET A 182 10.35 3.37 13.68
CA MET A 182 11.23 3.12 14.83
C MET A 182 10.54 2.28 15.90
N SER A 183 9.26 2.54 16.21
CA SER A 183 8.49 1.78 17.19
C SER A 183 8.34 0.29 16.81
N ALA A 184 8.38 -0.01 15.52
CA ALA A 184 8.20 -1.32 14.93
C ALA A 184 9.50 -2.00 14.48
N ASN A 185 10.66 -1.35 14.67
CA ASN A 185 11.94 -1.75 14.07
C ASN A 185 12.38 -3.18 14.43
N GLN A 186 12.03 -3.66 15.64
CA GLN A 186 12.34 -5.02 16.08
C GLN A 186 11.55 -6.11 15.33
N ASN A 187 10.49 -5.73 14.62
CA ASN A 187 9.64 -6.64 13.84
C ASN A 187 10.03 -6.69 12.36
N GLN A 188 11.16 -6.10 11.95
CA GLN A 188 11.59 -6.14 10.57
C GLN A 188 11.81 -7.58 10.10
N ASP A 189 11.23 -7.90 8.94
CA ASP A 189 11.48 -9.13 8.22
C ASP A 189 12.27 -8.79 6.95
N PRO A 190 13.47 -9.37 6.72
CA PRO A 190 14.25 -9.10 5.52
C PRO A 190 13.47 -9.33 4.21
N LYS A 191 12.49 -10.23 4.21
CA LYS A 191 11.61 -10.51 3.06
C LYS A 191 10.48 -9.49 2.91
N THR A 192 10.05 -8.88 4.02
CA THR A 192 8.90 -7.96 4.08
C THR A 192 9.40 -6.56 4.49
N GLY A 193 9.71 -5.72 3.50
CA GLY A 193 10.25 -4.37 3.75
C GLY A 193 9.18 -3.36 4.19
N TRP A 194 9.62 -2.20 4.69
CA TRP A 194 8.66 -1.12 4.95
C TRP A 194 8.16 -0.47 3.67
N ILE A 195 6.86 -0.20 3.63
CA ILE A 195 6.21 0.68 2.65
C ILE A 195 5.72 1.96 3.32
N VAL A 196 6.12 3.11 2.77
CA VAL A 196 5.76 4.43 3.30
C VAL A 196 5.32 5.38 2.19
N TYR A 197 4.13 5.95 2.34
CA TYR A 197 3.62 6.94 1.40
C TYR A 197 2.67 7.90 2.13
N PRO A 198 3.21 8.91 2.84
CA PRO A 198 2.42 9.85 3.62
C PRO A 198 1.66 10.84 2.73
N ASN A 199 0.74 11.59 3.33
CA ASN A 199 0.17 12.79 2.71
C ASN A 199 1.14 13.99 2.85
N THR A 200 0.75 15.19 2.41
CA THR A 200 1.58 16.40 2.57
C THR A 200 1.51 17.04 3.97
N GLY A 201 0.75 16.44 4.90
CA GLY A 201 0.65 16.83 6.31
C GLY A 201 -0.60 17.63 6.69
N GLU A 202 -1.43 18.01 5.73
CA GLU A 202 -2.78 18.51 6.00
C GLU A 202 -3.67 17.41 6.61
N GLU A 203 -4.66 17.84 7.38
CA GLU A 203 -5.67 16.95 7.96
C GLU A 203 -6.98 17.07 7.19
N TRP A 204 -7.64 15.93 6.97
CA TRP A 204 -8.96 15.93 6.35
C TRP A 204 -10.05 16.18 7.39
N ASN A 205 -10.90 17.17 7.12
CA ASN A 205 -12.11 17.42 7.89
C ASN A 205 -13.35 17.13 7.01
N HIS A 206 -14.33 16.39 7.53
CA HIS A 206 -15.52 15.98 6.78
C HIS A 206 -16.44 17.14 6.36
N GLU A 207 -16.42 18.26 7.09
CA GLU A 207 -17.24 19.44 6.82
C GLU A 207 -16.50 20.45 5.94
N PHE A 208 -15.21 20.66 6.21
CA PHE A 208 -14.42 21.74 5.62
C PHE A 208 -13.35 21.28 4.62
N GLY A 209 -13.23 19.97 4.37
CA GLY A 209 -12.21 19.39 3.50
C GLY A 209 -10.81 19.42 4.13
N TRP A 210 -9.77 19.50 3.30
CA TRP A 210 -8.38 19.59 3.78
C TRP A 210 -8.12 20.89 4.54
N GLN A 211 -7.52 20.76 5.71
CA GLN A 211 -7.23 21.86 6.64
C GLN A 211 -5.74 21.83 7.05
N GLY A 212 -5.23 22.99 7.46
CA GLY A 212 -3.84 23.15 7.89
C GLY A 212 -2.90 23.59 6.76
N ARG A 213 -1.63 23.81 7.10
CA ARG A 213 -0.59 24.31 6.18
C ARG A 213 0.24 23.20 5.52
N GLY A 214 -0.06 21.94 5.81
CA GLY A 214 0.84 20.83 5.53
C GLY A 214 1.84 20.61 6.67
N ALA A 215 2.68 19.60 6.53
CA ALA A 215 3.76 19.33 7.47
C ALA A 215 4.90 20.33 7.32
N GLU A 216 5.55 20.67 8.44
CA GLU A 216 6.74 21.53 8.43
C GLU A 216 7.89 20.92 7.62
N LYS A 217 7.97 19.58 7.60
CA LYS A 217 8.92 18.83 6.77
C LYS A 217 8.22 18.31 5.53
N HIS A 218 8.79 18.62 4.38
CA HIS A 218 8.33 18.04 3.13
C HIS A 218 8.72 16.55 3.09
N ILE A 219 7.97 15.76 2.32
CA ILE A 219 8.23 14.32 2.16
C ILE A 219 9.70 14.05 1.80
N LEU A 220 10.26 14.87 0.91
CA LEU A 220 11.64 14.77 0.43
C LEU A 220 12.69 14.91 1.54
N ASP A 221 12.40 15.69 2.58
CA ASP A 221 13.34 15.93 3.68
C ASP A 221 13.52 14.70 4.58
N SER A 222 12.55 13.76 4.54
CA SER A 222 12.52 12.56 5.38
C SER A 222 12.87 11.27 4.65
N VAL A 223 13.02 11.31 3.32
CA VAL A 223 13.27 10.11 2.49
C VAL A 223 14.49 9.33 2.96
N GLN A 224 15.61 10.01 3.18
CA GLN A 224 16.86 9.35 3.56
C GLN A 224 16.74 8.69 4.95
N GLU A 225 16.01 9.32 5.86
CA GLU A 225 15.72 8.74 7.18
C GLU A 225 14.90 7.45 7.03
N TRP A 226 13.85 7.46 6.20
CA TRP A 226 13.02 6.27 5.98
C TRP A 226 13.81 5.12 5.35
N ILE A 227 14.70 5.41 4.39
CA ILE A 227 15.60 4.41 3.79
C ILE A 227 16.49 3.80 4.88
N ASN A 228 17.08 4.63 5.74
CA ASN A 228 17.94 4.16 6.83
C ASN A 228 17.17 3.31 7.84
N LEU A 229 15.87 3.55 7.99
CA LEU A 229 14.95 2.73 8.78
C LEU A 229 14.46 1.47 8.06
N GLY A 230 14.92 1.20 6.83
CA GLY A 230 14.59 -0.02 6.08
C GLY A 230 13.39 0.10 5.15
N ALA A 231 12.93 1.32 4.84
CA ALA A 231 11.90 1.51 3.82
C ALA A 231 12.42 1.11 2.44
N LYS A 232 11.71 0.17 1.81
CA LYS A 232 11.99 -0.32 0.46
C LYS A 232 11.05 0.29 -0.58
N TRP A 233 9.84 0.64 -0.15
CA TRP A 233 8.80 1.19 -1.01
C TRP A 233 8.43 2.58 -0.49
N ILE A 234 8.69 3.63 -1.27
CA ILE A 234 8.46 5.02 -0.88
C ILE A 234 7.60 5.72 -1.93
N GLY A 235 6.60 6.47 -1.50
CA GLY A 235 5.70 7.21 -2.39
C GLY A 235 5.00 8.38 -1.70
N GLY A 236 3.85 8.78 -2.25
CA GLY A 236 2.99 9.83 -1.72
C GLY A 236 1.50 9.44 -1.75
N CYS A 237 0.72 9.96 -0.82
CA CYS A 237 -0.74 9.77 -0.71
C CYS A 237 -1.48 11.07 -1.05
N CYS A 238 -2.51 11.42 -0.28
CA CYS A 238 -3.31 12.62 -0.47
C CYS A 238 -2.45 13.87 -0.59
N ARG A 239 -2.86 14.75 -1.53
CA ARG A 239 -2.26 16.07 -1.79
C ARG A 239 -0.83 16.05 -2.35
N THR A 240 -0.20 14.89 -2.45
CA THR A 240 1.03 14.74 -3.24
C THR A 240 0.75 14.84 -4.73
N THR A 241 1.75 15.27 -5.48
CA THR A 241 1.65 15.57 -6.91
C THR A 241 2.61 14.71 -7.73
N PRO A 242 2.40 14.60 -9.06
CA PRO A 242 3.38 13.98 -9.94
C PRO A 242 4.79 14.59 -9.83
N SER A 243 4.90 15.88 -9.49
CA SER A 243 6.20 16.54 -9.28
C SER A 243 6.91 15.98 -8.05
N ASP A 244 6.18 15.74 -6.96
CA ASP A 244 6.73 15.17 -5.73
C ASP A 244 7.27 13.77 -5.98
N ILE A 245 6.56 12.98 -6.80
CA ILE A 245 6.97 11.65 -7.22
C ILE A 245 8.24 11.68 -8.08
N GLU A 246 8.38 12.65 -8.98
CA GLU A 246 9.59 12.79 -9.79
C GLU A 246 10.78 13.18 -8.90
N SER A 247 10.60 14.11 -7.97
CA SER A 247 11.64 14.48 -6.99
C SER A 247 12.03 13.28 -6.12
N LEU A 248 11.06 12.49 -5.64
CA LEU A 248 11.31 11.25 -4.92
C LEU A 248 12.14 10.27 -5.75
N ARG A 249 11.77 10.09 -7.03
CA ARG A 249 12.51 9.24 -7.96
C ARG A 249 13.95 9.70 -8.12
N GLN A 250 14.21 11.00 -8.15
CA GLN A 250 15.55 11.55 -8.25
C GLN A 250 16.37 11.30 -6.98
N CYS A 251 15.78 11.51 -5.79
CA CYS A 251 16.44 11.20 -4.51
C CYS A 251 16.76 9.71 -4.31
N LEU A 252 15.93 8.82 -4.87
CA LEU A 252 16.06 7.37 -4.72
C LEU A 252 16.99 6.72 -5.76
N ARG A 253 17.42 7.45 -6.79
CA ARG A 253 18.40 6.93 -7.74
C ARG A 253 19.75 6.76 -7.03
N PRO A 254 20.42 5.61 -7.18
CA PRO A 254 21.80 5.47 -6.72
C PRO A 254 22.66 6.58 -7.32
N ALA A 255 23.57 7.16 -6.53
CA ALA A 255 24.63 8.00 -7.09
C ALA A 255 25.43 7.14 -8.07
N THR A 256 25.42 7.54 -9.34
CA THR A 256 26.18 6.91 -10.43
C THR A 256 27.68 7.03 -10.22
#